data_AF-A0A837KK41-F1
#
_entry.id   AF-A0A837KK41-F1
#
_cell.length_a   1.000
_cell.length_b   1.000
_cell.length_c   1.000
_cell.angle_alpha   90.00
_cell.angle_beta   90.00
_cell.angle_gamma   90.00
#
_symmetry.space_group_name_H-M   'P 1'
#
loop_
_entity.id
_entity.type
_entity.pdbx_description
1 polymer ?
#
loop_
_entity_poly.entity_id
_entity_poly.type
_entity_poly.pdbx_seq_one_letter_code
_entity_poly.pdbx_strand_id
1 'polypeptide(L)'
;MKVNWKNWMLILALSLLVTGCMTQVKQDQAKTKAKTQSKPAKQSAIQKLGDNKMDVVLFLKQAEHQLENVYYAAADNAKGKSVIEDGLVFRELPKRFDSKDKITGYFGRFWSRPLAEAMYDNMTTKLVKDKVYVAIPRVDYPTLISVRNTTVQKSNGELSVTVEDVTDSSFASDRTLRYRLVRDQKTKRFEIKSRLGAYGNEQFQ
;
A
#
# COMPACT_ATOMS: atom_id res chain seq x y z
N MET A 1 51.59 5.02 -53.21
CA MET A 1 50.75 5.64 -52.16
C MET A 1 51.66 6.13 -51.04
N LYS A 2 51.43 7.37 -50.59
CA LYS A 2 52.14 8.14 -49.55
C LYS A 2 52.05 7.46 -48.17
N VAL A 3 52.97 7.61 -47.21
CA VAL A 3 53.14 8.74 -46.25
C VAL A 3 54.45 8.46 -45.45
N ASN A 4 55.50 9.31 -45.49
CA ASN A 4 55.85 10.52 -44.68
C ASN A 4 56.47 10.18 -43.30
N TRP A 5 57.80 10.08 -43.11
CA TRP A 5 58.93 11.05 -43.05
C TRP A 5 58.88 12.09 -41.91
N LYS A 6 59.94 12.05 -41.10
CA LYS A 6 60.52 13.08 -40.21
C LYS A 6 59.77 13.34 -38.90
N ASN A 7 60.30 12.74 -37.82
CA ASN A 7 61.35 13.30 -36.95
C ASN A 7 60.80 14.45 -36.10
N TRP A 8 60.67 14.22 -34.80
CA TRP A 8 61.77 14.38 -33.85
C TRP A 8 62.21 15.83 -33.69
N MET A 9 62.09 16.25 -32.43
CA MET A 9 62.92 17.20 -31.72
C MET A 9 62.58 18.69 -31.84
N LEU A 10 62.88 19.36 -30.72
CA LEU A 10 63.15 20.79 -30.52
C LEU A 10 61.97 21.59 -29.98
N ILE A 11 61.90 21.78 -28.65
CA ILE A 11 62.55 22.88 -27.89
C ILE A 11 61.74 24.17 -28.04
N LEU A 12 60.97 24.59 -27.03
CA LEU A 12 61.40 25.49 -25.93
C LEU A 12 61.89 26.86 -26.45
N ALA A 13 60.95 27.80 -26.62
CA ALA A 13 61.19 29.25 -26.71
C ALA A 13 59.84 29.91 -26.35
N LEU A 14 59.59 30.44 -25.17
CA LEU A 14 60.22 31.57 -24.47
C LEU A 14 60.02 32.92 -25.19
N SER A 15 59.58 33.91 -24.41
CA SER A 15 59.45 35.36 -24.65
C SER A 15 58.04 35.84 -25.07
N LEU A 16 57.27 36.52 -24.20
CA LEU A 16 57.43 37.88 -23.62
C LEU A 16 57.07 39.00 -24.60
N LEU A 17 55.85 39.53 -24.47
CA LEU A 17 55.46 40.92 -24.72
C LEU A 17 54.28 41.20 -23.75
N VAL A 18 54.46 41.80 -22.56
CA VAL A 18 54.78 43.20 -22.22
C VAL A 18 53.63 44.18 -22.52
N THR A 19 52.97 44.58 -21.42
CA THR A 19 52.31 45.87 -21.09
C THR A 19 51.06 46.36 -21.84
N GLY A 20 49.97 46.52 -21.08
CA GLY A 20 49.52 47.87 -20.69
C GLY A 20 48.16 48.39 -21.18
N CYS A 21 47.28 48.63 -20.20
CA CYS A 21 46.21 49.66 -20.11
C CYS A 21 44.77 49.43 -20.62
N MET A 22 43.84 49.50 -19.65
CA MET A 22 42.41 49.90 -19.63
C MET A 22 41.42 48.98 -20.40
N THR A 23 40.23 48.61 -19.89
CA THR A 23 39.26 49.30 -19.02
C THR A 23 38.33 48.27 -18.35
N GLN A 24 37.70 48.64 -17.22
CA GLN A 24 36.78 47.84 -16.40
C GLN A 24 35.56 47.27 -17.15
N VAL A 25 34.97 46.17 -16.65
CA VAL A 25 33.59 46.08 -16.08
C VAL A 25 33.10 44.62 -15.98
N LYS A 26 32.53 44.28 -14.81
CA LYS A 26 31.60 43.19 -14.42
C LYS A 26 32.13 41.85 -13.86
N GLN A 27 31.83 41.69 -12.56
CA GLN A 27 31.67 40.45 -11.80
C GLN A 27 30.70 39.49 -12.50
N ASP A 28 30.97 38.18 -12.44
CA ASP A 28 30.01 37.23 -11.86
C ASP A 28 30.62 35.84 -11.60
N GLN A 29 30.82 35.61 -10.29
CA GLN A 29 30.54 34.40 -9.51
C GLN A 29 30.75 33.00 -10.14
N ALA A 30 31.81 32.37 -9.65
CA ALA A 30 31.97 30.92 -9.58
C ALA A 30 30.79 30.27 -8.82
N LYS A 31 30.02 29.40 -9.50
CA LYS A 31 29.05 28.50 -8.85
C LYS A 31 29.70 27.16 -8.54
N THR A 32 30.15 27.03 -7.30
CA THR A 32 30.49 25.77 -6.63
C THR A 32 29.27 24.87 -6.60
N LYS A 33 29.30 23.72 -7.28
CA LYS A 33 28.25 22.68 -7.22
C LYS A 33 28.31 21.98 -5.87
N ALA A 34 27.42 22.35 -4.95
CA ALA A 34 27.14 21.59 -3.74
C ALA A 34 26.44 20.28 -4.12
N LYS A 35 27.04 19.13 -3.78
CA LYS A 35 26.41 17.81 -3.85
C LYS A 35 25.22 17.78 -2.89
N THR A 36 24.01 17.74 -3.44
CA THR A 36 22.78 17.52 -2.67
C THR A 36 22.81 16.10 -2.11
N GLN A 37 23.06 15.98 -0.81
CA GLN A 37 22.98 14.72 -0.06
C GLN A 37 21.51 14.29 -0.04
N SER A 38 21.15 13.26 -0.83
CA SER A 38 19.80 12.72 -0.87
C SER A 38 19.42 12.19 0.52
N LYS A 39 18.46 12.83 1.20
CA LYS A 39 17.87 12.28 2.42
C LYS A 39 17.33 10.88 2.11
N PRO A 40 17.60 9.86 2.94
CA PRO A 40 17.04 8.53 2.73
C PRO A 40 15.51 8.64 2.72
N ALA A 41 14.87 7.96 1.77
CA ALA A 41 13.42 7.92 1.65
C ALA A 41 12.82 7.57 3.02
N LYS A 42 11.94 8.43 3.54
CA LYS A 42 11.23 8.17 4.80
C LYS A 42 10.47 6.87 4.65
N GLN A 43 10.99 5.79 5.23
CA GLN A 43 10.29 4.51 5.28
C GLN A 43 9.03 4.72 6.11
N SER A 44 7.86 4.45 5.55
CA SER A 44 6.61 4.54 6.30
C SER A 44 6.61 3.48 7.41
N ALA A 45 5.91 3.73 8.53
CA ALA A 45 5.82 2.75 9.63
C ALA A 45 5.36 1.36 9.15
N ILE A 46 4.54 1.32 8.10
CA ILE A 46 4.09 0.08 7.42
C ILE A 46 5.25 -0.71 6.79
N GLN A 47 6.34 -0.06 6.38
CA GLN A 47 7.52 -0.75 5.84
C GLN A 47 8.36 -1.43 6.93
N LYS A 48 8.22 -1.01 8.20
CA LYS A 48 8.85 -1.63 9.39
C LYS A 48 7.83 -2.31 10.30
N LEU A 49 6.73 -2.80 9.72
CA LEU A 49 5.72 -3.54 10.47
C LEU A 49 6.37 -4.73 11.21
N GLY A 50 6.00 -4.93 12.47
CA GLY A 50 6.50 -6.00 13.32
C GLY A 50 7.60 -5.60 14.31
N ASP A 51 8.26 -4.45 14.14
CA ASP A 51 9.19 -3.92 15.15
C ASP A 51 8.44 -3.27 16.34
N ASN A 52 7.22 -2.80 16.09
CA ASN A 52 6.29 -2.30 17.09
C ASN A 52 4.96 -3.07 17.00
N LYS A 53 4.55 -3.67 18.11
CA LYS A 53 3.28 -4.41 18.23
C LYS A 53 2.07 -3.54 17.94
N MET A 54 2.09 -2.26 18.32
CA MET A 54 0.98 -1.33 18.05
C MET A 54 0.80 -1.10 16.55
N ASP A 55 1.89 -1.01 15.78
CA ASP A 55 1.80 -0.83 14.32
C ASP A 55 1.12 -2.03 13.66
N VAL A 56 1.41 -3.25 14.13
CA VAL A 56 0.74 -4.49 13.68
C VAL A 56 -0.75 -4.45 14.03
N VAL A 57 -1.10 -4.05 15.25
CA VAL A 57 -2.51 -3.94 15.68
C VAL A 57 -3.27 -2.93 14.82
N LEU A 58 -2.71 -1.74 14.58
CA LEU A 58 -3.34 -0.72 13.75
C LEU A 58 -3.48 -1.18 12.29
N PHE A 59 -2.47 -1.89 11.77
CA PHE A 59 -2.54 -2.48 10.44
C PHE A 59 -3.68 -3.50 10.32
N LEU A 60 -3.80 -4.44 11.27
CA LEU A 60 -4.86 -5.45 11.25
C LEU A 60 -6.25 -4.84 11.42
N LYS A 61 -6.42 -3.88 12.34
CA LYS A 61 -7.69 -3.14 12.47
C LYS A 61 -8.12 -2.53 11.15
N GLN A 62 -7.20 -1.81 10.50
CA GLN A 62 -7.52 -1.14 9.25
C GLN A 62 -7.83 -2.14 8.13
N ALA A 63 -7.19 -3.31 8.13
CA ALA A 63 -7.44 -4.38 7.19
C ALA A 63 -8.85 -4.98 7.36
N GLU A 64 -9.24 -5.34 8.59
CA GLU A 64 -10.55 -5.92 8.91
C GLU A 64 -11.70 -4.95 8.59
N HIS A 65 -11.52 -3.64 8.81
CA HIS A 65 -12.55 -2.64 8.48
C HIS A 65 -12.72 -2.38 6.98
N GLN A 66 -11.90 -2.93 6.08
CA GLN A 66 -12.00 -2.59 4.65
C GLN A 66 -13.33 -3.00 4.03
N LEU A 67 -13.88 -4.16 4.42
CA LEU A 67 -15.15 -4.63 3.89
C LEU A 67 -16.30 -3.69 4.30
N GLU A 68 -16.36 -3.35 5.60
CA GLU A 68 -17.31 -2.38 6.14
C GLU A 68 -17.21 -1.02 5.44
N ASN A 69 -16.00 -0.55 5.16
CA ASN A 69 -15.79 0.72 4.45
C ASN A 69 -16.39 0.74 3.03
N VAL A 70 -16.50 -0.42 2.36
CA VAL A 70 -17.20 -0.52 1.07
C VAL A 70 -18.71 -0.42 1.27
N TYR A 71 -19.26 -1.09 2.28
CA TYR A 71 -20.68 -0.99 2.63
C TYR A 71 -21.07 0.42 3.08
N TYR A 72 -20.27 1.06 3.93
CA TYR A 72 -20.47 2.47 4.31
C TYR A 72 -20.42 3.39 3.09
N ALA A 73 -19.50 3.15 2.16
CA ALA A 73 -19.44 3.93 0.93
C ALA A 73 -20.69 3.77 0.04
N ALA A 74 -21.33 2.62 0.04
CA ALA A 74 -22.63 2.41 -0.62
C ALA A 74 -23.77 3.13 0.12
N ALA A 75 -23.77 3.07 1.46
CA ALA A 75 -24.77 3.71 2.30
C ALA A 75 -24.72 5.25 2.21
N ASP A 76 -23.52 5.82 2.14
CA ASP A 76 -23.28 7.26 2.05
C ASP A 76 -23.36 7.80 0.62
N ASN A 77 -23.60 6.95 -0.38
CA ASN A 77 -23.72 7.38 -1.77
C ASN A 77 -25.08 8.06 -2.01
N ALA A 78 -25.20 9.32 -1.57
CA ALA A 78 -26.45 10.08 -1.60
C ALA A 78 -27.08 10.23 -3.00
N LYS A 79 -26.28 10.10 -4.06
CA LYS A 79 -26.75 10.15 -5.47
C LYS A 79 -26.85 8.76 -6.12
N GLY A 80 -26.50 7.71 -5.39
CA GLY A 80 -26.54 6.34 -5.85
C GLY A 80 -27.97 5.84 -6.00
N LYS A 81 -28.22 5.03 -7.03
CA LYS A 81 -29.50 4.37 -7.21
C LYS A 81 -29.60 3.13 -6.32
N SER A 82 -30.82 2.68 -6.11
CA SER A 82 -31.10 1.37 -5.51
C SER A 82 -31.89 0.50 -6.47
N VAL A 83 -31.66 -0.82 -6.39
CA VAL A 83 -32.40 -1.84 -7.13
C VAL A 83 -32.87 -2.88 -6.12
N ILE A 84 -34.13 -3.33 -6.25
CA ILE A 84 -34.69 -4.38 -5.41
C ILE A 84 -34.80 -5.64 -6.25
N GLU A 85 -34.28 -6.75 -5.74
CA GLU A 85 -34.33 -8.06 -6.37
C GLU A 85 -34.26 -9.13 -5.29
N ASP A 86 -35.11 -10.16 -5.39
CA ASP A 86 -35.17 -11.28 -4.44
C ASP A 86 -35.26 -10.86 -2.97
N GLY A 87 -35.96 -9.75 -2.70
CA GLY A 87 -36.12 -9.19 -1.35
C GLY A 87 -34.87 -8.51 -0.78
N LEU A 88 -33.82 -8.35 -1.57
CA LEU A 88 -32.60 -7.61 -1.23
C LEU A 88 -32.62 -6.21 -1.84
N VAL A 89 -32.11 -5.24 -1.08
CA VAL A 89 -31.91 -3.86 -1.55
C VAL A 89 -30.44 -3.68 -1.93
N PHE A 90 -30.17 -3.62 -3.22
CA PHE A 90 -28.85 -3.36 -3.79
C PHE A 90 -28.64 -1.86 -3.94
N ARG A 91 -27.55 -1.32 -3.38
CA ARG A 91 -27.19 0.10 -3.45
C ARG A 91 -26.01 0.32 -4.39
N GLU A 92 -26.09 1.33 -5.25
CA GLU A 92 -25.01 1.69 -6.18
C GLU A 92 -23.74 2.08 -5.43
N LEU A 93 -22.60 1.47 -5.77
CA LEU A 93 -21.31 1.89 -5.22
C LEU A 93 -20.81 3.19 -5.88
N PRO A 94 -20.13 4.07 -5.12
CA PRO A 94 -19.58 5.30 -5.68
C PRO A 94 -18.41 5.00 -6.64
N LYS A 95 -18.02 5.99 -7.44
CA LYS A 95 -16.98 5.86 -8.50
C LYS A 95 -15.65 5.20 -8.05
N ARG A 96 -15.31 5.32 -6.77
CA ARG A 96 -14.09 4.69 -6.20
C ARG A 96 -14.21 3.16 -6.03
N PHE A 97 -15.41 2.61 -6.10
CA PHE A 97 -15.76 1.20 -5.91
C PHE A 97 -16.77 0.71 -6.96
N ASP A 98 -16.89 1.37 -8.11
CA ASP A 98 -17.90 1.05 -9.14
C ASP A 98 -17.55 -0.17 -10.01
N SER A 99 -16.42 -0.83 -9.77
CA SER A 99 -15.96 -2.04 -10.49
C SER A 99 -15.28 -3.04 -9.56
N LYS A 100 -15.29 -4.33 -9.94
CA LYS A 100 -14.56 -5.40 -9.24
C LYS A 100 -13.10 -5.01 -9.02
N ASP A 101 -12.39 -4.60 -10.07
CA ASP A 101 -10.97 -4.22 -10.01
C ASP A 101 -10.67 -3.09 -9.00
N LYS A 102 -11.58 -2.12 -8.86
CA LYS A 102 -11.39 -1.03 -7.90
C LYS A 102 -11.58 -1.52 -6.46
N ILE A 103 -12.54 -2.41 -6.22
CA ILE A 103 -12.81 -2.97 -4.90
C ILE A 103 -11.68 -3.93 -4.50
N THR A 104 -11.32 -4.87 -5.37
CA THR A 104 -10.20 -5.80 -5.12
C THR A 104 -8.87 -5.05 -4.98
N GLY A 105 -8.64 -4.00 -5.77
CA GLY A 105 -7.49 -3.12 -5.61
C GLY A 105 -7.48 -2.33 -4.29
N TYR A 106 -8.65 -2.00 -3.74
CA TYR A 106 -8.76 -1.40 -2.42
C TYR A 106 -8.43 -2.41 -1.31
N PHE A 107 -8.97 -3.63 -1.37
CA PHE A 107 -8.63 -4.72 -0.46
C PHE A 107 -7.14 -5.11 -0.54
N GLY A 108 -6.58 -5.11 -1.75
CA GLY A 108 -5.18 -5.39 -2.03
C GLY A 108 -4.15 -4.46 -1.36
N ARG A 109 -4.60 -3.43 -0.64
CA ARG A 109 -3.73 -2.58 0.20
C ARG A 109 -3.24 -3.28 1.46
N PHE A 110 -3.98 -4.28 1.92
CA PHE A 110 -3.70 -5.05 3.14
C PHE A 110 -3.76 -6.55 2.90
N TRP A 111 -4.63 -7.01 2.00
CA TRP A 111 -4.86 -8.42 1.74
C TRP A 111 -4.10 -8.88 0.50
N SER A 112 -3.53 -10.08 0.52
CA SER A 112 -2.93 -10.67 -0.68
C SER A 112 -3.98 -10.80 -1.78
N ARG A 113 -3.54 -10.79 -3.05
CA ARG A 113 -4.46 -10.81 -4.20
C ARG A 113 -5.55 -11.90 -4.12
N PRO A 114 -5.25 -13.18 -3.80
CA PRO A 114 -6.29 -14.19 -3.68
C PRO A 114 -7.33 -13.88 -2.60
N LEU A 115 -6.91 -13.34 -1.44
CA LEU A 115 -7.84 -12.94 -0.39
C LEU A 115 -8.66 -11.72 -0.80
N ALA A 116 -8.04 -10.74 -1.45
CA ALA A 116 -8.76 -9.57 -1.95
C ALA A 116 -9.82 -9.94 -2.99
N GLU A 117 -9.56 -10.94 -3.83
CA GLU A 117 -10.54 -11.50 -4.78
C GLU A 117 -11.65 -12.25 -4.03
N ALA A 118 -11.31 -13.15 -3.09
CA ALA A 118 -12.29 -13.88 -2.27
C ALA A 118 -13.20 -12.95 -1.47
N MET A 119 -12.65 -11.90 -0.86
CA MET A 119 -13.43 -10.88 -0.15
C MET A 119 -14.45 -10.20 -1.04
N TYR A 120 -14.12 -9.92 -2.31
CA TYR A 120 -15.09 -9.37 -3.25
C TYR A 120 -16.14 -10.41 -3.65
N ASP A 121 -15.72 -11.64 -3.93
CA ASP A 121 -16.60 -12.71 -4.39
C ASP A 121 -17.62 -13.13 -3.30
N ASN A 122 -17.27 -12.95 -2.02
CA ASN A 122 -18.15 -13.21 -0.88
C ASN A 122 -19.09 -12.03 -0.54
N MET A 123 -18.92 -10.88 -1.21
CA MET A 123 -19.91 -9.81 -1.13
C MET A 123 -21.13 -10.14 -1.99
N THR A 124 -22.33 -9.83 -1.50
CA THR A 124 -23.55 -9.89 -2.31
C THR A 124 -23.60 -8.70 -3.28
N THR A 125 -23.04 -8.87 -4.47
CA THR A 125 -22.93 -7.82 -5.49
C THR A 125 -23.79 -8.10 -6.72
N LYS A 126 -24.11 -7.03 -7.45
CA LYS A 126 -24.78 -7.08 -8.76
C LYS A 126 -24.19 -6.05 -9.71
N LEU A 127 -24.09 -6.40 -10.99
CA LEU A 127 -23.72 -5.45 -12.04
C LEU A 127 -24.98 -4.90 -12.72
N VAL A 128 -25.12 -3.57 -12.77
CA VAL A 128 -26.20 -2.88 -13.48
C VAL A 128 -25.59 -1.75 -14.32
N LYS A 129 -25.66 -1.88 -15.65
CA LYS A 129 -25.08 -0.90 -16.60
C LYS A 129 -23.63 -0.55 -16.24
N ASP A 130 -22.80 -1.58 -16.11
CA ASP A 130 -21.36 -1.48 -15.80
C ASP A 130 -21.00 -0.87 -14.45
N LYS A 131 -21.98 -0.73 -13.54
CA LYS A 131 -21.74 -0.30 -12.16
C LYS A 131 -22.03 -1.42 -11.19
N VAL A 132 -21.15 -1.58 -10.21
CA VAL A 132 -21.37 -2.51 -9.11
C VAL A 132 -22.36 -1.91 -8.11
N TYR A 133 -23.33 -2.73 -7.73
CA TYR A 133 -24.23 -2.51 -6.61
C TYR A 133 -23.96 -3.57 -5.57
N VAL A 134 -24.24 -3.26 -4.31
CA VAL A 134 -24.02 -4.16 -3.18
C VAL A 134 -25.24 -4.20 -2.28
N ALA A 135 -25.63 -5.40 -1.83
CA ALA A 135 -26.57 -5.57 -0.74
C ALA A 135 -25.79 -5.60 0.58
N ILE A 136 -26.22 -4.78 1.55
CA ILE A 136 -25.59 -4.75 2.88
C ILE A 136 -25.94 -6.06 3.60
N PRO A 137 -24.96 -6.79 4.18
CA PRO A 137 -25.22 -8.05 4.85
C PRO A 137 -26.08 -7.84 6.11
N ARG A 138 -26.82 -8.89 6.49
CA ARG A 138 -27.64 -8.91 7.71
C ARG A 138 -26.87 -9.31 8.96
N VAL A 139 -25.66 -9.83 8.77
CA VAL A 139 -24.76 -10.30 9.83
C VAL A 139 -23.48 -9.49 9.72
N ASP A 140 -22.99 -9.00 10.86
CA ASP A 140 -21.69 -8.37 11.01
C ASP A 140 -20.75 -9.23 11.84
N TYR A 141 -19.45 -8.95 11.71
CA TYR A 141 -18.38 -9.67 12.41
C TYR A 141 -17.40 -8.67 13.03
N PRO A 142 -17.86 -7.86 14.01
CA PRO A 142 -17.00 -6.89 14.66
C PRO A 142 -15.79 -7.61 15.26
N THR A 143 -14.60 -7.14 14.92
CA THR A 143 -13.34 -7.76 15.36
C THR A 143 -12.59 -6.86 16.34
N LEU A 144 -12.51 -7.30 17.59
CA LEU A 144 -11.76 -6.65 18.67
C LEU A 144 -10.28 -7.04 18.60
N ILE A 145 -9.49 -6.18 17.97
CA ILE A 145 -8.02 -6.31 17.97
C ILE A 145 -7.44 -5.27 18.92
N SER A 146 -6.53 -5.68 19.81
CA SER A 146 -5.86 -4.78 20.73
C SER A 146 -4.44 -5.25 21.04
N VAL A 147 -3.63 -4.37 21.61
CA VAL A 147 -2.30 -4.77 22.08
C VAL A 147 -2.39 -5.85 23.18
N ARG A 148 -3.48 -5.90 23.95
CA ARG A 148 -3.62 -6.85 25.07
C ARG A 148 -3.88 -8.28 24.61
N ASN A 149 -4.70 -8.46 23.57
CA ASN A 149 -5.11 -9.77 23.07
C ASN A 149 -4.40 -10.20 21.78
N THR A 150 -3.39 -9.45 21.33
CA THR A 150 -2.59 -9.79 20.16
C THR A 150 -1.24 -10.36 20.58
N THR A 151 -0.71 -11.36 19.88
CA THR A 151 0.67 -11.81 20.01
C THR A 151 1.32 -11.83 18.63
N VAL A 152 2.53 -11.30 18.51
CA VAL A 152 3.26 -11.17 17.25
C VAL A 152 4.57 -11.95 17.34
N GLN A 153 4.78 -12.87 16.40
CA GLN A 153 6.04 -13.57 16.20
C GLN A 153 6.64 -13.19 14.86
N LYS A 154 7.91 -12.79 14.86
CA LYS A 154 8.67 -12.45 13.65
C LYS A 154 9.64 -13.57 13.34
N SER A 155 9.55 -14.15 12.14
CA SER A 155 10.45 -15.20 11.68
C SER A 155 10.68 -15.06 10.19
N ASN A 156 11.94 -15.14 9.74
CA ASN A 156 12.32 -15.09 8.32
C ASN A 156 11.72 -13.93 7.51
N GLY A 157 11.55 -12.76 8.15
CA GLY A 157 10.98 -11.57 7.51
C GLY A 157 9.46 -11.58 7.35
N GLU A 158 8.78 -12.61 7.86
CA GLU A 158 7.33 -12.72 7.97
C GLU A 158 6.86 -12.43 9.41
N LEU A 159 5.58 -12.10 9.55
CA LEU A 159 4.92 -11.97 10.86
C LEU A 159 3.82 -13.00 10.97
N SER A 160 3.88 -13.82 12.01
CA SER A 160 2.73 -14.60 12.49
C SER A 160 2.07 -13.80 13.60
N VAL A 161 0.76 -13.59 13.50
CA VAL A 161 0.01 -12.81 14.48
C VAL A 161 -1.16 -13.66 14.97
N THR A 162 -1.28 -13.85 16.28
CA THR A 162 -2.44 -14.48 16.89
C THR A 162 -3.22 -13.41 17.63
N VAL A 163 -4.53 -13.32 17.42
CA VAL A 163 -5.43 -12.46 18.17
C VAL A 163 -6.43 -13.37 18.86
N GLU A 164 -6.44 -13.34 20.19
CA GLU A 164 -7.36 -14.10 21.04
C GLU A 164 -8.53 -13.21 21.42
N ASP A 165 -9.66 -13.79 21.81
CA ASP A 165 -10.86 -13.05 22.24
C ASP A 165 -11.25 -11.92 21.26
N VAL A 166 -11.27 -12.23 19.96
CA VAL A 166 -11.57 -11.24 18.90
C VAL A 166 -13.02 -10.76 18.91
N THR A 167 -13.88 -11.38 19.70
CA THR A 167 -15.29 -11.03 19.85
C THR A 167 -15.79 -11.46 21.24
N ASP A 168 -17.01 -11.09 21.59
CA ASP A 168 -17.65 -11.57 22.82
C ASP A 168 -18.03 -13.06 22.71
N SER A 169 -18.04 -13.79 23.82
CA SER A 169 -18.41 -15.22 23.83
C SER A 169 -19.84 -15.51 23.41
N SER A 170 -20.71 -14.51 23.39
CA SER A 170 -22.05 -14.60 22.83
C SER A 170 -22.07 -14.71 21.30
N PHE A 171 -21.03 -14.24 20.60
CA PHE A 171 -20.96 -14.30 19.14
C PHE A 171 -20.30 -15.59 18.62
N ALA A 172 -19.30 -16.11 19.31
CA ALA A 172 -18.59 -17.32 18.90
C ALA A 172 -17.93 -18.07 20.05
N SER A 173 -17.87 -19.40 19.95
CA SER A 173 -17.13 -20.27 20.86
C SER A 173 -15.63 -20.24 20.59
N ASP A 174 -15.22 -20.38 19.32
CA ASP A 174 -13.84 -20.12 18.90
C ASP A 174 -13.67 -18.66 18.50
N ARG A 175 -12.83 -17.96 19.26
CA ARG A 175 -12.60 -16.51 19.15
C ARG A 175 -11.15 -16.18 18.85
N THR A 176 -10.41 -17.12 18.25
CA THR A 176 -9.00 -16.93 17.91
C THR A 176 -8.84 -16.73 16.42
N LEU A 177 -8.18 -15.64 16.03
CA LEU A 177 -7.75 -15.40 14.67
C LEU A 177 -6.24 -15.50 14.55
N ARG A 178 -5.77 -16.12 13.47
CA ARG A 178 -4.35 -16.27 13.15
C ARG A 178 -4.06 -15.68 11.78
N TYR A 179 -3.18 -14.71 11.74
CA TYR A 179 -2.76 -14.02 10.53
C TYR A 179 -1.32 -14.38 10.19
N ARG A 180 -1.05 -14.52 8.89
CA ARG A 180 0.31 -14.56 8.35
C ARG A 180 0.53 -13.36 7.46
N LEU A 181 1.47 -12.50 7.81
CA LEU A 181 1.82 -11.32 7.04
C LEU A 181 3.18 -11.54 6.36
N VAL A 182 3.21 -11.29 5.05
CA VAL A 182 4.40 -11.44 4.21
C VAL A 182 4.68 -10.14 3.48
N ARG A 183 5.91 -9.96 3.00
CA ARG A 183 6.22 -8.81 2.13
C ARG A 183 5.90 -9.14 0.69
N ASP A 184 5.08 -8.31 0.06
CA ASP A 184 4.89 -8.34 -1.38
C ASP A 184 6.23 -8.11 -2.10
N GLN A 185 6.51 -8.92 -3.11
CA GLN A 185 7.80 -8.90 -3.79
C GLN A 185 8.03 -7.64 -4.60
N LYS A 186 6.96 -7.04 -5.14
CA LYS A 186 7.04 -5.86 -6.01
C LYS A 186 7.11 -4.56 -5.20
N THR A 187 6.23 -4.40 -4.22
CA THR A 187 6.06 -3.17 -3.44
C THR A 187 6.82 -3.17 -2.12
N LYS A 188 7.31 -4.34 -1.67
CA LYS A 188 7.99 -4.57 -0.39
C LYS A 188 7.16 -4.21 0.85
N ARG A 189 5.86 -3.95 0.66
CA ARG A 189 4.88 -3.71 1.72
C ARG A 189 4.41 -5.03 2.32
N PHE A 190 4.00 -5.00 3.58
CA PHE A 190 3.32 -6.15 4.17
C PHE A 190 1.90 -6.29 3.61
N GLU A 191 1.52 -7.53 3.37
CA GLU A 191 0.16 -7.98 3.08
C GLU A 191 -0.18 -9.19 3.95
N ILE A 192 -1.46 -9.37 4.23
CA ILE A 192 -2.00 -10.55 4.91
C ILE A 192 -2.12 -11.65 3.85
N LYS A 193 -1.31 -12.68 4.00
CA LYS A 193 -1.29 -13.86 3.14
C LYS A 193 -2.36 -14.87 3.52
N SER A 194 -2.69 -14.96 4.80
CA SER A 194 -3.75 -15.81 5.33
C SER A 194 -4.37 -15.20 6.59
N ARG A 195 -5.67 -15.41 6.76
CA ARG A 195 -6.46 -15.20 7.98
C ARG A 195 -7.17 -16.50 8.27
N LEU A 196 -6.90 -17.10 9.43
CA LEU A 196 -7.45 -18.37 9.86
C LEU A 196 -8.23 -18.20 11.17
N GLY A 197 -9.24 -19.03 11.37
CA GLY A 197 -10.14 -18.99 12.53
C GLY A 197 -11.60 -18.96 12.05
N ALA A 198 -12.53 -19.48 12.86
CA ALA A 198 -13.92 -19.67 12.43
C ALA A 198 -14.69 -18.34 12.30
N TYR A 199 -14.38 -17.37 13.15
CA TYR A 199 -15.14 -16.12 13.23
C TYR A 199 -14.94 -15.22 11.98
N GLY A 200 -16.04 -14.94 11.27
CA GLY A 200 -16.03 -14.11 10.06
C GLY A 200 -15.32 -14.74 8.86
N ASN A 201 -15.09 -16.06 8.89
CA ASN A 201 -14.30 -16.76 7.86
C ASN A 201 -14.98 -16.72 6.48
N GLU A 202 -16.30 -16.69 6.44
CA GLU A 202 -17.11 -16.55 5.23
C GLU A 202 -16.88 -15.22 4.48
N GLN A 203 -16.17 -14.25 5.06
CA GLN A 203 -15.72 -13.06 4.34
C GLN A 203 -14.42 -13.28 3.54
N PHE A 204 -13.73 -14.42 3.72
CA PHE A 204 -12.36 -14.63 3.20
C PHE A 204 -12.14 -15.96 2.46
N GLN A 205 -13.10 -16.87 2.47
CA GLN A 205 -13.02 -18.22 1.87
C GLN A 205 -14.18 -18.50 0.93
#